data_AF-A0A4V4K5C9-F1
#
_entry.id   AF-A0A4V4K5C9-F1
#
_cell.length_a   1.000
_cell.length_b   1.000
_cell.length_c   1.000
_cell.angle_alpha   90.00
_cell.angle_beta   90.00
_cell.angle_gamma   90.00
#
_symmetry.space_group_name_H-M   'P 1'
#
loop_
_entity.id
_entity.type
_entity.pdbx_description
1 polymer ?
#
loop_
_entity_poly.entity_id
_entity_poly.type
_entity_poly.pdbx_seq_one_letter_code
_entity_poly.pdbx_strand_id
1 'polypeptide(L)'
;MGEQLLAGPGASRAPQLSITDPKVCRSYLVGTCPHDLFTNTKQDLGLCPKTHSEALKSEYENADDQQKRKWGFEFDYMRDMQKYIDDCNRRIDSAQRRLEKTPDEIRQTNALLKQIGELSRNIEDGLVEIQILGELGSVNTAVTEYFRIRQQKQLKEDRERELKALSDTSGPSGHQKLQVCDVCGAYLSRLDNDRRLADHFFGKMHLGYAQMRKTYQQLQKDLQGRQPPIRDEPSGPRGGYDDRDYGGRSGGYGRRGGGGGGFGRRGGGRW
;
A
#
# COMPACT_ATOMS: atom_id res chain seq x y z
N MET A 1 -49.32 -48.04 20.02
CA MET A 1 -49.52 -46.68 20.58
C MET A 1 -48.35 -45.83 20.15
N GLY A 2 -48.55 -44.54 19.82
CA GLY A 2 -47.55 -43.72 19.11
C GLY A 2 -47.69 -43.85 17.59
N GLU A 3 -48.85 -43.61 16.98
CA GLU A 3 -49.56 -42.32 16.85
C GLU A 3 -48.85 -41.30 15.95
N GLN A 4 -49.58 -40.92 14.90
CA GLN A 4 -49.21 -39.99 13.85
C GLN A 4 -48.86 -38.60 14.39
N LEU A 5 -47.74 -38.04 13.94
CA LEU A 5 -47.48 -36.61 14.02
C LEU A 5 -47.49 -35.99 12.63
N LEU A 6 -48.66 -35.45 12.33
CA LEU A 6 -49.07 -34.55 11.26
C LEU A 6 -47.95 -33.76 10.56
N ALA A 7 -47.97 -33.80 9.23
CA ALA A 7 -47.35 -32.76 8.41
C ALA A 7 -48.08 -31.42 8.63
N GLY A 8 -47.37 -30.41 9.13
CA GLY A 8 -47.89 -29.06 9.32
C GLY A 8 -47.90 -28.26 8.00
N PRO A 9 -49.00 -27.57 7.63
CA PRO A 9 -49.06 -26.71 6.46
C PRO A 9 -48.38 -25.37 6.76
N GLY A 10 -47.05 -25.36 6.80
CA GLY A 10 -46.28 -24.20 7.25
C GLY A 10 -44.79 -24.26 6.93
N ALA A 11 -44.35 -25.16 6.04
CA ALA A 11 -43.01 -25.09 5.48
C ALA A 11 -42.92 -23.83 4.61
N SER A 12 -42.49 -22.72 5.21
CA SER A 12 -42.12 -21.48 4.53
C SER A 12 -41.08 -21.79 3.47
N ARG A 13 -41.54 -22.06 2.23
CA ARG A 13 -40.67 -22.08 1.06
C ARG A 13 -39.87 -20.80 1.10
N ALA A 14 -38.55 -20.91 1.20
CA ALA A 14 -37.67 -19.76 1.06
C ALA A 14 -38.11 -18.98 -0.18
N PRO A 15 -38.25 -17.65 -0.09
CA PRO A 15 -38.78 -16.87 -1.19
C PRO A 15 -37.99 -17.21 -2.46
N GLN A 16 -38.70 -17.60 -3.52
CA GLN A 16 -38.11 -17.93 -4.82
C GLN A 16 -37.61 -16.62 -5.44
N LEU A 17 -36.46 -16.14 -4.96
CA LEU A 17 -35.83 -14.91 -5.42
C LEU A 17 -35.41 -15.12 -6.87
N SER A 18 -35.82 -14.21 -7.76
CA SER A 18 -35.34 -14.24 -9.14
C SER A 18 -33.82 -14.11 -9.17
N ILE A 19 -33.17 -14.75 -10.14
CA ILE A 19 -31.72 -14.66 -10.36
C ILE A 19 -31.21 -13.21 -10.52
N THR A 20 -32.09 -12.29 -10.93
CA THR A 20 -31.84 -10.85 -11.09
C THR A 20 -32.06 -10.00 -9.84
N ASP A 21 -32.56 -10.56 -8.72
CA ASP A 21 -32.85 -9.80 -7.50
C ASP A 21 -31.56 -9.20 -6.90
N PRO A 22 -31.54 -7.90 -6.54
CA PRO A 22 -30.35 -7.26 -5.97
C PRO A 22 -29.83 -7.93 -4.69
N LYS A 23 -30.65 -8.66 -3.94
CA LYS A 23 -30.29 -9.41 -2.72
C LYS A 23 -29.45 -10.66 -2.99
N VAL A 24 -29.47 -11.20 -4.22
CA VAL A 24 -28.72 -12.41 -4.57
C VAL A 24 -27.25 -12.06 -4.82
N CYS A 25 -26.35 -12.91 -4.33
CA CYS A 25 -24.92 -12.71 -4.50
C CYS A 25 -24.46 -13.10 -5.91
N ARG A 26 -24.46 -12.12 -6.83
CA ARG A 26 -23.93 -12.24 -8.20
C ARG A 26 -22.53 -12.87 -8.23
N SER A 27 -21.68 -12.51 -7.27
CA SER A 27 -20.31 -13.02 -7.11
C SER A 27 -20.24 -14.49 -6.67
N TYR A 28 -21.31 -15.04 -6.08
CA TYR A 28 -21.47 -16.47 -5.81
C TYR A 28 -22.05 -17.22 -7.03
N LEU A 29 -22.94 -16.58 -7.81
CA LEU A 29 -23.51 -17.17 -9.02
C LEU A 29 -22.46 -17.39 -10.11
N VAL A 30 -21.59 -16.39 -10.35
CA VAL A 30 -20.58 -16.42 -11.43
C VAL A 30 -19.35 -17.28 -11.06
N GLY A 31 -19.05 -17.41 -9.77
CA GLY A 31 -17.81 -18.05 -9.33
C GLY A 31 -17.78 -18.36 -7.84
N THR A 32 -16.72 -17.90 -7.17
CA THR A 32 -16.57 -17.99 -5.70
C THR A 32 -16.71 -16.61 -5.08
N CYS A 33 -17.61 -16.49 -4.10
CA CYS A 33 -17.79 -15.26 -3.35
C CYS A 33 -16.56 -15.00 -2.45
N PRO A 34 -15.97 -13.79 -2.46
CA PRO A 34 -14.84 -13.46 -1.59
C PRO A 34 -15.13 -13.62 -0.09
N HIS A 35 -16.39 -13.43 0.34
CA HIS A 35 -16.79 -13.67 1.73
C HIS A 35 -16.59 -15.14 2.14
N ASP A 36 -17.11 -16.09 1.36
CA ASP A 36 -16.98 -17.53 1.64
C ASP A 36 -15.51 -17.97 1.61
N LEU A 37 -14.75 -17.44 0.65
CA LEU A 37 -13.34 -17.78 0.41
C LEU A 37 -12.42 -17.42 1.61
N PHE A 38 -12.75 -16.35 2.33
CA PHE A 38 -11.99 -15.86 3.49
C PHE A 38 -12.63 -16.19 4.85
N THR A 39 -13.68 -17.02 4.90
CA THR A 39 -14.28 -17.50 6.16
C THR A 39 -13.25 -18.18 7.07
N ASN A 40 -13.30 -17.87 8.37
CA ASN A 40 -12.40 -18.36 9.41
C ASN A 40 -10.91 -18.03 9.14
N THR A 41 -10.63 -16.92 8.46
CA THR A 41 -9.25 -16.44 8.22
C THR A 41 -8.96 -15.14 8.95
N LYS A 42 -7.69 -14.70 8.95
CA LYS A 42 -7.29 -13.39 9.50
C LYS A 42 -7.89 -12.19 8.74
N GLN A 43 -8.45 -12.41 7.54
CA GLN A 43 -9.14 -11.38 6.76
C GLN A 43 -10.62 -11.73 6.54
N ASP A 44 -11.23 -12.46 7.49
CA ASP A 44 -12.65 -12.78 7.44
C ASP A 44 -13.49 -11.50 7.32
N LEU A 45 -14.33 -11.46 6.28
CA LEU A 45 -15.23 -10.36 5.95
C LEU A 45 -16.60 -10.51 6.63
N GLY A 46 -16.80 -11.59 7.39
CA GLY A 46 -18.08 -12.02 7.91
C GLY A 46 -18.96 -12.68 6.84
N LEU A 47 -20.10 -13.18 7.30
CA LEU A 47 -21.16 -13.74 6.44
C LEU A 47 -21.51 -12.76 5.30
N CYS A 48 -21.75 -13.28 4.10
CA CYS A 48 -22.09 -12.42 2.97
C CYS A 48 -23.41 -11.67 3.25
N PRO A 49 -23.48 -10.35 3.03
CA PRO A 49 -24.73 -9.59 3.16
C PRO A 49 -25.76 -9.89 2.04
N LYS A 50 -25.37 -10.68 1.04
CA LYS A 50 -26.21 -11.12 -0.08
C LYS A 50 -26.49 -12.62 0.05
N THR A 51 -27.66 -13.07 -0.36
CA THR A 51 -28.06 -14.49 -0.28
C THR A 51 -27.25 -15.34 -1.25
N HIS A 52 -26.65 -16.42 -0.73
CA HIS A 52 -26.05 -17.50 -1.51
C HIS A 52 -27.10 -18.61 -1.70
N SER A 53 -27.30 -19.07 -2.93
CA SER A 53 -28.27 -20.12 -3.27
C SER A 53 -27.69 -21.00 -4.37
N GLU A 54 -27.49 -22.28 -4.07
CA GLU A 54 -26.98 -23.27 -5.02
C GLU A 54 -27.93 -23.49 -6.20
N ALA A 55 -29.24 -23.42 -5.97
CA ALA A 55 -30.24 -23.56 -7.03
C ALA A 55 -30.11 -22.46 -8.11
N LEU A 56 -29.92 -21.20 -7.68
CA LEU A 56 -29.72 -20.06 -8.60
C LEU A 56 -28.35 -20.11 -9.28
N LYS A 57 -27.34 -20.70 -8.63
CA LYS A 57 -26.03 -20.92 -9.24
C LYS A 57 -26.12 -21.94 -10.37
N SER A 58 -26.77 -23.08 -10.13
CA SER A 58 -27.05 -24.08 -11.18
C SER A 58 -27.90 -23.50 -12.31
N GLU A 59 -28.87 -22.62 -12.01
CA GLU A 59 -29.63 -21.90 -13.05
C GLU A 59 -28.72 -20.98 -13.89
N TYR A 60 -27.80 -20.24 -13.26
CA TYR A 60 -26.81 -19.41 -13.97
C TYR A 60 -25.87 -20.24 -14.85
N GLU A 61 -25.34 -21.34 -14.32
CA GLU A 61 -24.39 -22.20 -15.04
C GLU A 61 -25.03 -22.82 -16.29
N ASN A 62 -26.28 -23.29 -16.20
CA ASN A 62 -27.04 -23.87 -17.30
C ASN A 62 -27.65 -22.84 -18.28
N ALA A 63 -27.62 -21.54 -17.97
CA ALA A 63 -28.18 -20.50 -18.85
C ALA A 63 -27.34 -20.27 -20.12
N ASP A 64 -27.98 -19.83 -21.20
CA ASP A 64 -27.30 -19.53 -22.47
C ASP A 64 -26.34 -18.33 -22.33
N ASP A 65 -25.27 -18.33 -23.13
CA ASP A 65 -24.32 -17.22 -23.22
C ASP A 65 -24.99 -15.86 -23.51
N GLN A 66 -26.10 -15.86 -24.25
CA GLN A 66 -26.88 -14.63 -24.50
C GLN A 66 -27.59 -14.12 -23.24
N GLN A 67 -28.10 -15.02 -22.39
CA GLN A 67 -28.71 -14.67 -21.11
C GLN A 67 -27.64 -14.20 -20.12
N LYS A 68 -26.50 -14.90 -20.05
CA LYS A 68 -25.32 -14.49 -19.25
C LYS A 68 -24.85 -13.08 -19.61
N ARG A 69 -24.73 -12.77 -20.91
CA ARG A 69 -24.43 -11.42 -21.42
C ARG A 69 -25.49 -10.38 -21.04
N LYS A 70 -26.78 -10.72 -21.15
CA LYS A 70 -27.90 -9.83 -20.77
C LYS A 70 -27.91 -9.50 -19.27
N TRP A 71 -27.55 -10.47 -18.43
CA TRP A 71 -27.44 -10.26 -16.98
C TRP A 71 -26.15 -9.54 -16.56
N GLY A 72 -25.06 -9.68 -17.31
CA GLY A 72 -23.82 -8.93 -17.09
C GLY A 72 -23.13 -9.19 -15.74
N PHE A 73 -23.51 -10.24 -15.02
CA PHE A 73 -22.98 -10.53 -13.67
C PHE A 73 -21.46 -10.72 -13.66
N GLU A 74 -20.86 -11.10 -14.79
CA GLU A 74 -19.40 -11.17 -14.98
C GLU A 74 -18.71 -9.83 -14.71
N PHE A 75 -19.31 -8.70 -15.12
CA PHE A 75 -18.78 -7.36 -14.87
C PHE A 75 -18.94 -6.94 -13.40
N ASP A 76 -20.06 -7.31 -12.78
CA ASP A 76 -20.28 -7.09 -11.33
C ASP A 76 -19.24 -7.89 -10.51
N TYR A 77 -19.00 -9.15 -10.88
CA TYR A 77 -18.02 -10.02 -10.23
C TYR A 77 -16.57 -9.52 -10.45
N MET A 78 -16.23 -9.09 -11.67
CA MET A 78 -14.92 -8.49 -11.97
C MET A 78 -14.69 -7.22 -11.13
N ARG A 79 -15.69 -6.35 -10.97
CA ARG A 79 -15.63 -5.14 -10.13
C ARG A 79 -15.43 -5.48 -8.65
N ASP A 80 -16.20 -6.44 -8.13
CA ASP A 80 -16.05 -6.92 -6.76
C ASP A 80 -14.64 -7.49 -6.53
N MET A 81 -14.14 -8.36 -7.43
CA MET A 81 -12.77 -8.91 -7.33
C MET A 81 -11.69 -7.83 -7.41
N GLN A 82 -11.83 -6.86 -8.32
CA GLN A 82 -10.86 -5.76 -8.45
C GLN A 82 -10.72 -5.00 -7.13
N LYS A 83 -11.83 -4.67 -6.46
CA LYS A 83 -11.82 -3.99 -5.16
C LYS A 83 -11.00 -4.75 -4.11
N TYR A 84 -11.24 -6.06 -3.96
CA TYR A 84 -10.50 -6.87 -2.98
C TYR A 84 -9.03 -7.08 -3.35
N ILE A 85 -8.70 -7.14 -4.65
CA ILE A 85 -7.31 -7.20 -5.14
C ILE A 85 -6.59 -5.88 -4.88
N ASP A 86 -7.23 -4.73 -5.15
CA ASP A 86 -6.65 -3.40 -4.91
C ASP A 86 -6.45 -3.12 -3.41
N ASP A 87 -7.40 -3.51 -2.56
CA ASP A 87 -7.23 -3.44 -1.10
C ASP A 87 -6.13 -4.39 -0.59
N CYS A 88 -5.92 -5.55 -1.23
CA CYS A 88 -4.80 -6.44 -0.94
C CYS A 88 -3.46 -5.80 -1.38
N ASN A 89 -3.38 -5.25 -2.59
CA ASN A 89 -2.20 -4.56 -3.12
C ASN A 89 -1.80 -3.38 -2.22
N ARG A 90 -2.76 -2.53 -1.82
CA ARG A 90 -2.52 -1.44 -0.86
C ARG A 90 -1.96 -1.92 0.48
N ARG A 91 -2.40 -3.10 0.97
CA ARG A 91 -1.87 -3.74 2.19
C ARG A 91 -0.44 -4.25 1.96
N ILE A 92 -0.16 -4.87 0.81
CA ILE A 92 1.18 -5.32 0.40
C ILE A 92 2.13 -4.13 0.34
N ASP A 93 1.81 -3.08 -0.43
CA ASP A 93 2.60 -1.84 -0.51
C ASP A 93 2.87 -1.23 0.87
N SER A 94 1.85 -1.14 1.71
CA SER A 94 1.99 -0.57 3.06
C SER A 94 2.86 -1.45 3.97
N ALA A 95 2.89 -2.76 3.76
CA ALA A 95 3.76 -3.69 4.47
C ALA A 95 5.20 -3.66 3.92
N GLN A 96 5.37 -3.57 2.59
CA GLN A 96 6.67 -3.43 1.93
C GLN A 96 7.35 -2.12 2.35
N ARG A 97 6.66 -0.99 2.31
CA ARG A 97 7.17 0.32 2.81
C ARG A 97 7.53 0.34 4.29
N ARG A 98 7.09 -0.65 5.08
CA ARG A 98 7.50 -0.84 6.49
C ARG A 98 8.74 -1.73 6.67
N LEU A 99 9.12 -2.50 5.64
CA LEU A 99 10.34 -3.31 5.62
C LEU A 99 11.46 -2.66 4.79
N GLU A 100 11.09 -1.88 3.77
CA GLU A 100 12.00 -1.08 2.97
C GLU A 100 12.61 0.03 3.83
N LYS A 101 13.94 0.06 3.91
CA LYS A 101 14.66 1.23 4.45
C LYS A 101 14.34 2.44 3.59
N THR A 102 14.07 3.58 4.21
CA THR A 102 13.87 4.80 3.42
C THR A 102 15.14 5.13 2.62
N PRO A 103 15.01 5.76 1.44
CA PRO A 103 16.19 6.19 0.68
C PRO A 103 17.08 7.15 1.48
N ASP A 104 16.52 7.84 2.48
CA ASP A 104 17.26 8.68 3.40
C ASP A 104 18.10 7.89 4.41
N GLU A 105 17.58 6.81 5.02
CA GLU A 105 18.39 5.89 5.84
C GLU A 105 19.55 5.28 5.03
N ILE A 106 19.32 4.92 3.77
CA ILE A 106 20.35 4.39 2.87
C ILE A 106 21.42 5.46 2.59
N ARG A 107 21.00 6.71 2.32
CA ARG A 107 21.91 7.86 2.15
C ARG A 107 22.73 8.15 3.41
N GLN A 108 22.10 8.16 4.59
CA GLN A 108 22.76 8.35 5.88
C GLN A 108 23.77 7.24 6.18
N THR A 109 23.39 5.98 5.96
CA THR A 109 24.27 4.81 6.12
C THR A 109 25.51 4.95 5.24
N ASN A 110 25.35 5.29 3.95
CA ASN A 110 26.46 5.47 3.03
C ASN A 110 27.34 6.68 3.38
N ALA A 111 26.76 7.78 3.87
CA ALA A 111 27.51 8.95 4.31
C ALA A 111 28.39 8.63 5.54
N LEU A 112 27.85 7.90 6.53
CA LEU A 112 28.60 7.46 7.70
C LEU A 112 29.71 6.47 7.32
N LEU A 113 29.43 5.48 6.48
CA LEU A 113 30.46 4.56 5.96
C LEU A 113 31.61 5.30 5.26
N LYS A 114 31.29 6.33 4.45
CA LYS A 114 32.31 7.18 3.82
C LYS A 114 33.14 7.93 4.86
N GLN A 115 32.51 8.55 5.85
CA GLN A 115 33.21 9.29 6.91
C GLN A 115 34.09 8.39 7.78
N ILE A 116 33.64 7.18 8.12
CA ILE A 116 34.43 6.18 8.85
C ILE A 116 35.65 5.74 8.02
N GLY A 117 35.48 5.58 6.71
CA GLY A 117 36.58 5.29 5.78
C GLY A 117 37.61 6.43 5.69
N GLU A 118 37.14 7.68 5.57
CA GLU A 118 38.01 8.88 5.55
C GLU A 118 38.75 9.05 6.88
N LEU A 119 38.07 8.92 8.02
CA LEU A 119 38.71 8.98 9.34
C LEU A 119 39.72 7.84 9.54
N SER A 120 39.45 6.64 9.04
CA SER A 120 40.41 5.52 9.14
C SER A 120 41.69 5.80 8.38
N ARG A 121 41.60 6.31 7.14
CA ARG A 121 42.78 6.71 6.35
C ARG A 121 43.56 7.83 7.02
N ASN A 122 42.89 8.89 7.49
CA ASN A 122 43.55 10.00 8.18
C ASN A 122 44.29 9.54 9.45
N ILE A 123 43.74 8.56 10.19
CA ILE A 123 44.40 7.94 11.34
C ILE A 123 45.62 7.13 10.91
N GLU A 124 45.52 6.33 9.84
CA GLU A 124 46.64 5.55 9.30
C GLU A 124 47.77 6.44 8.77
N ASP A 125 47.47 7.43 7.93
CA ASP A 125 48.42 8.40 7.37
C ASP A 125 49.13 9.20 8.46
N GLY A 126 48.37 9.72 9.45
CA GLY A 126 48.94 10.48 10.55
C GLY A 126 49.81 9.63 11.49
N LEU A 127 49.53 8.34 11.66
CA LEU A 127 50.38 7.47 12.49
C LEU A 127 51.77 7.29 11.85
N VAL A 128 51.83 7.24 10.51
CA VAL A 128 53.10 7.26 9.76
C VAL A 128 53.81 8.60 9.92
N GLU A 129 53.09 9.72 9.86
CA GLU A 129 53.66 11.06 10.07
C GLU A 129 54.28 11.22 11.48
N ILE A 130 53.61 10.73 12.52
CA ILE A 130 54.14 10.71 13.89
C ILE A 130 55.39 9.86 14.01
N GLN A 131 55.46 8.71 13.33
CA GLN A 131 56.65 7.87 13.33
C GLN A 131 57.85 8.61 12.73
N ILE A 132 57.66 9.27 11.58
CA ILE A 132 58.69 10.07 10.90
C ILE A 132 59.13 11.25 11.79
N LEU A 133 58.19 11.98 12.41
CA LEU A 133 58.51 13.07 13.34
C LEU A 133 59.27 12.59 14.59
N GLY A 134 59.02 11.36 15.04
CA GLY A 134 59.76 10.69 16.12
C GLY A 134 61.19 10.37 15.72
N GLU A 135 61.40 9.79 14.53
CA GLU A 135 62.73 9.49 13.96
C GLU A 135 63.56 10.76 13.74
N LEU A 136 62.92 11.86 13.35
CA LEU A 136 63.53 13.20 13.22
C LEU A 136 63.78 13.91 14.56
N GLY A 137 63.47 13.30 15.71
CA GLY A 137 63.66 13.89 17.04
C GLY A 137 62.73 15.06 17.36
N SER A 138 61.70 15.31 16.54
CA SER A 138 60.76 16.44 16.68
C SER A 138 59.62 16.11 17.64
N VAL A 139 59.98 15.75 18.89
CA VAL A 139 59.09 15.15 19.90
C VAL A 139 57.86 16.03 20.20
N ASN A 140 58.03 17.35 20.36
CA ASN A 140 56.92 18.26 20.66
C ASN A 140 55.84 18.28 19.55
N THR A 141 56.28 18.23 18.29
CA THR A 141 55.40 18.17 17.12
C THR A 141 54.70 16.82 17.04
N ALA A 142 55.43 15.71 17.21
CA ALA A 142 54.89 14.36 17.23
C ALA A 142 53.80 14.16 18.31
N VAL A 143 54.00 14.71 19.51
CA VAL A 143 53.00 14.68 20.60
C VAL A 143 51.74 15.49 20.25
N THR A 144 51.89 16.59 19.52
CA THR A 144 50.77 17.45 19.09
C THR A 144 49.92 16.74 18.03
N GLU A 145 50.53 16.12 17.03
CA GLU A 145 49.81 15.34 16.01
C GLU A 145 49.18 14.07 16.61
N TYR A 146 49.85 13.40 17.55
CA TYR A 146 49.28 12.28 18.29
C TYR A 146 47.98 12.64 19.01
N PHE A 147 47.88 13.85 19.59
CA PHE A 147 46.65 14.34 20.18
C PHE A 147 45.52 14.52 19.14
N ARG A 148 45.83 15.03 17.94
CA ARG A 148 44.85 15.14 16.84
C ARG A 148 44.34 13.78 16.38
N ILE A 149 45.23 12.80 16.21
CA ILE A 149 44.82 11.44 15.82
C ILE A 149 43.96 10.79 16.91
N ARG A 150 44.29 10.99 18.19
CA ARG A 150 43.45 10.51 19.29
C ARG A 150 42.03 11.10 19.22
N GLN A 151 41.90 12.37 18.85
CA GLN A 151 40.60 13.02 18.63
C GLN A 151 39.88 12.47 17.38
N GLN A 152 40.58 12.23 16.27
CA GLN A 152 40.01 11.57 15.09
C GLN A 152 39.56 10.13 15.37
N LYS A 153 40.30 9.38 16.19
CA LYS A 153 39.91 8.04 16.64
C LYS A 153 38.62 8.07 17.47
N GLN A 154 38.49 9.03 18.38
CA GLN A 154 37.25 9.21 19.14
C GLN A 154 36.06 9.57 18.22
N LEU A 155 36.27 10.48 17.26
CA LEU A 155 35.29 10.79 16.21
C LEU A 155 34.90 9.56 15.37
N LYS A 156 35.85 8.67 15.06
CA LYS A 156 35.57 7.42 14.36
C LYS A 156 34.69 6.50 15.21
N GLU A 157 35.03 6.29 16.48
CA GLU A 157 34.24 5.47 17.41
C GLU A 157 32.81 6.02 17.60
N ASP A 158 32.64 7.35 17.62
CA ASP A 158 31.32 7.99 17.67
C ASP A 158 30.51 7.77 16.38
N ARG A 159 31.14 7.86 15.20
CA ARG A 159 30.46 7.59 13.90
C ARG A 159 30.15 6.11 13.69
N GLU A 160 31.01 5.21 14.15
CA GLU A 160 30.73 3.76 14.18
C GLU A 160 29.56 3.44 15.11
N ARG A 161 29.46 4.14 16.25
CA ARG A 161 28.31 4.03 17.17
C ARG A 161 27.02 4.57 16.56
N GLU A 162 27.09 5.68 15.82
CA GLU A 162 25.95 6.26 15.08
C GLU A 162 25.47 5.32 13.96
N LEU A 163 26.41 4.79 13.16
CA LEU A 163 26.13 3.79 12.12
C LEU A 163 25.47 2.53 12.73
N LYS A 164 25.99 2.06 13.86
CA LYS A 164 25.40 0.94 14.60
C LYS A 164 24.01 1.29 15.13
N ALA A 165 23.80 2.48 15.68
CA ALA A 165 22.49 2.93 16.15
C ALA A 165 21.46 3.04 15.02
N LEU A 166 21.84 3.47 13.82
CA LEU A 166 20.96 3.45 12.63
C LEU A 166 20.65 2.01 12.17
N SER A 167 21.65 1.12 12.20
CA SER A 167 21.45 -0.30 11.92
C SER A 167 20.59 -1.03 12.97
N ASP A 168 20.71 -0.65 14.24
CA ASP A 168 19.96 -1.22 15.36
C ASP A 168 18.55 -0.60 15.48
N THR A 169 18.36 0.64 15.03
CA THR A 169 17.03 1.25 14.75
C THR A 169 16.36 0.54 13.58
N SER A 170 17.14 0.11 12.58
CA SER A 170 16.70 -0.84 11.53
C SER A 170 16.55 -2.30 12.05
N GLY A 171 16.83 -2.55 13.35
CA GLY A 171 16.48 -3.73 14.11
C GLY A 171 17.11 -5.08 13.73
N PRO A 172 17.96 -5.69 14.59
CA PRO A 172 18.22 -7.13 14.55
C PRO A 172 16.95 -7.97 14.78
N SER A 173 15.92 -7.34 15.35
CA SER A 173 14.67 -7.92 15.87
C SER A 173 13.58 -8.20 14.82
N GLY A 174 13.98 -8.54 13.59
CA GLY A 174 13.11 -9.22 12.63
C GLY A 174 12.76 -8.46 11.34
N HIS A 175 12.72 -7.12 11.32
CA HIS A 175 12.28 -6.38 10.12
C HIS A 175 13.13 -6.70 8.88
N GLN A 176 14.46 -6.82 9.01
CA GLN A 176 15.34 -7.21 7.88
C GLN A 176 15.31 -8.70 7.51
N LYS A 177 14.75 -9.56 8.39
CA LYS A 177 14.64 -11.01 8.18
C LYS A 177 13.27 -11.40 7.59
N LEU A 178 12.28 -10.53 7.74
CA LEU A 178 10.96 -10.71 7.19
C LEU A 178 10.90 -10.24 5.73
N GLN A 179 9.97 -10.82 4.98
CA GLN A 179 9.57 -10.42 3.64
C GLN A 179 8.04 -10.46 3.54
N VAL A 180 7.45 -9.62 2.70
CA VAL A 180 6.00 -9.64 2.46
C VAL A 180 5.70 -10.56 1.29
N CYS A 181 4.72 -11.44 1.44
CA CYS A 181 4.17 -12.21 0.33
C CYS A 181 3.37 -11.29 -0.62
N ASP A 182 3.74 -11.31 -1.90
CA ASP A 182 3.16 -10.58 -3.03
C ASP A 182 1.71 -10.99 -3.36
N VAL A 183 1.31 -12.23 -3.04
CA VAL A 183 -0.05 -12.70 -3.28
C VAL A 183 -1.04 -12.18 -2.23
N CYS A 184 -0.71 -12.34 -0.94
CA CYS A 184 -1.67 -12.18 0.18
C CYS A 184 -1.25 -11.19 1.30
N GLY A 185 -0.09 -10.54 1.18
CA GLY A 185 0.34 -9.46 2.09
C GLY A 185 0.76 -9.90 3.50
N ALA A 186 0.99 -11.19 3.74
CA ALA A 186 1.50 -11.68 5.02
C ALA A 186 3.03 -11.52 5.14
N TYR A 187 3.53 -11.35 6.37
CA TYR A 187 4.97 -11.41 6.66
C TYR A 187 5.44 -12.87 6.79
N LEU A 188 6.47 -13.24 6.05
CA LEU A 188 7.19 -14.52 6.10
C LEU A 188 8.64 -14.26 6.52
N SER A 189 9.31 -15.19 7.22
CA SER A 189 10.75 -15.07 7.44
C SER A 189 11.53 -15.68 6.27
N ARG A 190 12.61 -15.03 5.84
CA ARG A 190 13.61 -15.62 4.92
C ARG A 190 14.38 -16.78 5.53
N LEU A 191 14.27 -16.98 6.85
CA LEU A 191 14.89 -18.06 7.61
C LEU A 191 13.89 -19.18 7.97
N ASP A 192 12.65 -19.13 7.45
CA ASP A 192 11.67 -20.20 7.66
C ASP A 192 12.00 -21.42 6.79
N ASN A 193 11.81 -22.61 7.36
CA ASN A 193 11.98 -23.90 6.66
C ASN A 193 10.86 -24.12 5.62
N ASP A 194 11.18 -24.79 4.51
CA ASP A 194 10.28 -25.12 3.39
C ASP A 194 8.93 -25.68 3.84
N ARG A 195 8.87 -26.50 4.90
CA ARG A 195 7.60 -26.99 5.45
C ARG A 195 6.66 -25.86 5.88
N ARG A 196 7.19 -24.84 6.56
CA ARG A 196 6.41 -23.68 7.03
C ARG A 196 6.05 -22.73 5.90
N LEU A 197 6.90 -22.66 4.86
CA LEU A 197 6.57 -21.96 3.62
C LEU A 197 5.44 -22.69 2.87
N ALA A 198 5.45 -24.02 2.82
CA ALA A 198 4.36 -24.82 2.26
C ALA A 198 3.04 -24.60 3.02
N ASP A 199 3.06 -24.61 4.36
CA ASP A 199 1.87 -24.29 5.18
C ASP A 199 1.30 -22.89 4.88
N HIS A 200 2.15 -21.93 4.46
CA HIS A 200 1.71 -20.63 3.96
C HIS A 200 1.09 -20.71 2.55
N PHE A 201 1.78 -21.33 1.59
CA PHE A 201 1.33 -21.41 0.18
C PHE A 201 0.05 -22.23 0.00
N PHE A 202 -0.12 -23.31 0.78
CA PHE A 202 -1.35 -24.10 0.82
C PHE A 202 -2.41 -23.55 1.78
N GLY A 203 -2.12 -22.44 2.47
CA GLY A 203 -3.08 -21.76 3.33
C GLY A 203 -4.22 -21.13 2.54
N LYS A 204 -5.45 -21.21 3.07
CA LYS A 204 -6.68 -20.65 2.46
C LYS A 204 -6.51 -19.19 2.00
N MET A 205 -5.80 -18.37 2.77
CA MET A 205 -5.48 -16.97 2.44
C MET A 205 -4.67 -16.83 1.15
N HIS A 206 -3.62 -17.64 0.99
CA HIS A 206 -2.73 -17.57 -0.17
C HIS A 206 -3.44 -18.12 -1.41
N LEU A 207 -4.01 -19.32 -1.31
CA LEU A 207 -4.76 -19.95 -2.40
C LEU A 207 -5.97 -19.10 -2.83
N GLY A 208 -6.70 -18.50 -1.89
CA GLY A 208 -7.83 -17.63 -2.18
C GLY A 208 -7.44 -16.41 -3.00
N TYR A 209 -6.41 -15.67 -2.59
CA TYR A 209 -5.92 -14.53 -3.37
C TYR A 209 -5.27 -14.94 -4.69
N ALA A 210 -4.56 -16.07 -4.75
CA ALA A 210 -4.00 -16.60 -5.99
C ALA A 210 -5.12 -16.95 -7.00
N GLN A 211 -6.18 -17.60 -6.54
CA GLN A 211 -7.35 -17.92 -7.36
C GLN A 211 -8.06 -16.65 -7.83
N MET A 212 -8.35 -15.69 -6.94
CA MET A 212 -8.98 -14.42 -7.29
C MET A 212 -8.17 -13.61 -8.31
N ARG A 213 -6.85 -13.54 -8.16
CA ARG A 213 -5.97 -12.86 -9.13
C ARG A 213 -6.01 -13.55 -10.49
N LYS A 214 -6.04 -14.89 -10.52
CA LYS A 214 -6.14 -15.69 -11.76
C LYS A 214 -7.49 -15.53 -12.45
N THR A 215 -8.60 -15.63 -11.72
CA THR A 215 -9.97 -15.48 -12.29
C THR A 215 -10.20 -14.05 -12.77
N TYR A 216 -9.72 -13.04 -12.04
CA TYR A 216 -9.75 -11.65 -12.49
C TYR A 216 -8.99 -11.44 -13.79
N GLN A 217 -7.77 -12.00 -13.94
CA GLN A 217 -6.99 -11.91 -15.19
C GLN A 217 -7.64 -12.66 -16.36
N GLN A 218 -8.37 -13.75 -16.11
CA GLN A 218 -9.13 -14.46 -17.14
C GLN A 218 -10.30 -13.60 -17.62
N LEU A 219 -11.16 -13.17 -16.69
CA LEU A 219 -12.31 -12.31 -17.01
C LEU A 219 -11.90 -10.98 -17.62
N GLN A 220 -10.80 -10.38 -17.20
CA GLN A 220 -10.28 -9.15 -17.81
C GLN A 220 -9.91 -9.34 -19.29
N LYS A 221 -9.47 -10.53 -19.70
CA LYS A 221 -9.19 -10.88 -21.11
C LYS A 221 -10.48 -11.21 -21.86
N ASP A 222 -11.37 -12.00 -21.27
CA ASP A 222 -12.63 -12.44 -21.90
C ASP A 222 -13.63 -11.28 -22.09
N LEU A 223 -13.53 -10.25 -21.24
CA LEU A 223 -14.27 -8.99 -21.31
C LEU A 223 -13.50 -7.87 -22.03
N GLN A 224 -12.22 -8.07 -22.39
CA GLN A 224 -11.44 -7.07 -23.15
C GLN A 224 -12.04 -6.93 -24.56
N GLY A 225 -12.67 -5.79 -24.82
CA GLY A 225 -13.41 -5.52 -26.07
C GLY A 225 -14.92 -5.76 -26.00
N ARG A 226 -15.45 -6.27 -24.88
CA ARG A 226 -16.91 -6.29 -24.61
C ARG A 226 -17.29 -5.05 -23.80
N GLN A 227 -18.18 -4.22 -24.33
CA GLN A 227 -18.77 -3.15 -23.53
C GLN A 227 -19.66 -3.75 -22.43
N PRO A 228 -19.63 -3.24 -21.19
CA PRO A 228 -20.58 -3.65 -20.16
C PRO A 228 -22.01 -3.32 -20.62
N PRO A 229 -23.00 -4.20 -20.40
CA PRO A 229 -24.38 -3.89 -20.71
C PRO A 229 -24.82 -2.67 -19.90
N ILE A 230 -25.35 -1.66 -20.58
CA ILE A 230 -25.94 -0.49 -19.94
C ILE A 230 -27.14 -0.98 -19.14
N ARG A 231 -26.99 -0.98 -17.80
CA ARG A 231 -28.12 -1.07 -16.87
C ARG A 231 -28.57 0.34 -16.55
N ASP A 232 -29.83 0.63 -16.81
CA ASP A 232 -30.54 1.76 -16.21
C ASP A 232 -30.71 1.53 -14.71
N GLU A 233 -29.63 1.69 -13.93
CA GLU A 233 -29.80 2.01 -12.52
C GLU A 233 -30.36 3.43 -12.43
N PRO A 234 -31.47 3.66 -11.68
CA PRO A 234 -32.02 4.99 -11.50
C PRO A 234 -30.99 5.84 -10.76
N SER A 235 -30.32 6.73 -11.50
CA SER A 235 -29.33 7.64 -10.96
C SER A 235 -29.97 8.52 -9.89
N GLY A 236 -29.69 8.23 -8.62
CA GLY A 236 -29.98 9.14 -7.52
C GLY A 236 -29.37 10.51 -7.81
N PRO A 237 -30.05 11.62 -7.47
CA PRO A 237 -29.75 12.94 -8.03
C PRO A 237 -28.37 13.45 -7.60
N ARG A 238 -27.37 13.24 -8.46
CA ARG A 238 -26.13 14.02 -8.46
C ARG A 238 -26.43 15.37 -9.10
N GLY A 239 -26.95 16.29 -8.30
CA GLY A 239 -27.06 17.70 -8.69
C GLY A 239 -25.67 18.22 -9.10
N GLY A 240 -25.53 18.58 -10.38
CA GLY A 240 -24.28 19.11 -10.91
C GLY A 240 -24.03 20.51 -10.36
N TYR A 241 -22.76 20.81 -10.06
CA TYR A 241 -22.30 22.19 -9.98
C TYR A 241 -22.07 22.66 -11.41
N ASP A 242 -22.94 23.55 -11.88
CA ASP A 242 -22.92 24.11 -13.23
C ASP A 242 -21.79 25.14 -13.36
N ASP A 243 -20.66 24.71 -13.91
CA ASP A 243 -19.47 25.53 -14.12
C ASP A 243 -19.46 26.05 -15.57
N ARG A 244 -20.25 27.10 -15.83
CA ARG A 244 -20.23 27.96 -17.04
C ARG A 244 -21.21 29.14 -16.95
N ASP A 245 -20.71 30.33 -16.62
CA ASP A 245 -21.02 31.52 -17.43
C ASP A 245 -19.90 32.57 -17.35
N TYR A 246 -19.48 33.06 -18.51
CA TYR A 246 -18.52 34.15 -18.66
C TYR A 246 -19.08 35.12 -19.72
N GLY A 247 -19.95 36.05 -19.30
CA GLY A 247 -20.76 36.83 -20.25
C GLY A 247 -21.32 38.17 -19.75
N GLY A 248 -20.58 38.90 -18.92
CA GLY A 248 -21.09 40.07 -18.18
C GLY A 248 -21.65 41.26 -18.97
N ARG A 249 -22.30 42.22 -18.27
CA ARG A 249 -22.43 43.63 -18.73
C ARG A 249 -22.93 44.63 -17.65
N SER A 250 -22.16 45.71 -17.46
CA SER A 250 -22.61 47.07 -17.04
C SER A 250 -22.98 47.39 -15.58
N GLY A 251 -22.40 48.50 -15.08
CA GLY A 251 -22.79 49.21 -13.85
C GLY A 251 -21.60 49.44 -12.89
N GLY A 252 -21.07 50.65 -12.66
CA GLY A 252 -21.44 51.94 -13.25
C GLY A 252 -21.17 53.19 -12.38
N TYR A 253 -20.10 53.24 -11.58
CA TYR A 253 -19.61 54.45 -10.86
C TYR A 253 -18.18 54.19 -10.34
N GLY A 254 -17.29 55.15 -10.05
CA GLY A 254 -17.32 56.61 -10.25
C GLY A 254 -16.11 57.30 -9.57
N ARG A 255 -15.22 57.90 -10.37
CA ARG A 255 -14.18 58.94 -10.04
C ARG A 255 -13.43 58.96 -8.68
N ARG A 256 -12.15 58.57 -8.76
CA ARG A 256 -10.92 59.31 -8.40
C ARG A 256 -11.02 60.75 -7.81
N GLY A 257 -10.31 60.98 -6.69
CA GLY A 257 -9.81 62.29 -6.18
C GLY A 257 -10.10 62.52 -4.68
N GLY A 258 -9.22 63.09 -3.83
CA GLY A 258 -7.82 63.54 -3.97
C GLY A 258 -7.33 64.29 -2.69
N GLY A 259 -6.01 64.50 -2.54
CA GLY A 259 -5.37 65.25 -1.44
C GLY A 259 -4.57 64.38 -0.44
N GLY A 260 -3.48 64.82 0.20
CA GLY A 260 -2.74 66.09 0.08
C GLY A 260 -1.86 66.38 1.34
N GLY A 261 -0.58 66.75 1.15
CA GLY A 261 0.43 67.00 2.22
C GLY A 261 1.56 65.95 2.21
N GLY A 262 2.87 66.24 2.22
CA GLY A 262 3.62 67.33 2.86
C GLY A 262 4.03 66.89 4.27
N PHE A 263 5.30 66.76 4.71
CA PHE A 263 6.62 67.29 4.29
C PHE A 263 7.75 66.26 4.65
N GLY A 264 9.05 66.35 4.29
CA GLY A 264 9.77 67.24 3.36
C GLY A 264 11.23 67.56 3.76
N ARG A 265 12.23 67.24 2.90
CA ARG A 265 13.71 67.51 2.99
C ARG A 265 14.51 66.54 3.92
N ARG A 266 15.82 66.24 3.73
CA ARG A 266 16.89 66.76 2.84
C ARG A 266 18.13 65.81 2.78
N GLY A 267 18.80 65.68 1.62
CA GLY A 267 20.23 65.31 1.46
C GLY A 267 20.66 63.85 1.77
N GLY A 268 21.75 63.31 1.22
CA GLY A 268 22.68 63.79 0.17
C GLY A 268 24.04 63.05 0.20
N GLY A 269 24.58 62.65 -0.97
CA GLY A 269 25.79 61.82 -1.13
C GLY A 269 25.46 60.33 -1.33
N ARG A 270 26.02 59.55 -2.27
CA ARG A 270 27.29 59.62 -3.03
C ARG A 270 28.52 59.76 -2.10
N TRP A 271 29.48 58.84 -2.11
CA TRP A 271 29.91 57.92 -3.17
C TRP A 271 30.02 56.47 -2.70
#